data_AF-A0AA36NLH1-F1
#
_entry.id   AF-A0AA36NLH1-F1
#
_cell.length_a   1.000
_cell.length_b   1.000
_cell.length_c   1.000
_cell.angle_alpha   90.00
_cell.angle_beta   90.00
_cell.angle_gamma   90.00
#
_symmetry.space_group_name_H-M   'P 1'
#
loop_
_entity.id
_entity.type
_entity.pdbx_description
1 polymer ?
#
loop_
_entity_poly.entity_id
_entity_poly.type
_entity_poly.pdbx_seq_one_letter_code
_entity_poly.pdbx_strand_id
1 'polypeptide(L)'
;MGLSADSDITVKLKELLEQTPELGYRAVHAQLAEQGFKDVGLKKVQKLMRDLREEGFAGYKAQSDEAPLSDCKESNEDTEVSVCRSDVSQKFGMMIDTETSFGGHRISDIREGGIIHEWNKNNPETAIQVNDILLSVNDTCTFDQMMEEFKTQLSCRLRLRHAGDLKEDDSEAKKEAAEWERRRARVTAALVPGLKKIIDSEFGPGAGDKIGRVEKMYHRVGRNDVFQEELPSGRRLAPGYIEDLAPVTPFHDVQDHPWCAELQKHWKSIKQELRKNLDESLWTAGAYQASNEAYGKDWKIMGVLTEDKWQDERRFKVTTGL
;
A
#
# COMPACT_ATOMS: atom_id res chain seq x y z
N MET A 1 19.32 -7.24 -38.55
CA MET A 1 17.99 -7.44 -37.93
C MET A 1 18.24 -7.61 -36.45
N GLY A 2 18.05 -6.57 -35.63
CA GLY A 2 18.14 -6.71 -34.18
C GLY A 2 16.82 -7.29 -33.69
N LEU A 3 16.86 -8.40 -32.95
CA LEU A 3 15.68 -8.85 -32.21
C LEU A 3 15.29 -7.74 -31.22
N SER A 4 13.99 -7.51 -31.07
CA SER A 4 13.50 -6.58 -30.04
C SER A 4 13.97 -7.10 -28.68
N ALA A 5 14.42 -6.22 -27.78
CA ALA A 5 14.84 -6.59 -26.42
C ALA A 5 13.77 -7.41 -25.67
N ASP A 6 12.50 -7.26 -26.04
CA ASP A 6 11.38 -8.04 -25.48
C ASP A 6 11.39 -9.51 -25.95
N SER A 7 11.87 -9.78 -27.16
CA SER A 7 12.04 -11.13 -27.69
C SER A 7 13.09 -11.90 -26.89
N ASP A 8 14.22 -11.27 -26.57
CA ASP A 8 15.31 -11.92 -25.85
C ASP A 8 14.90 -12.26 -24.41
N ILE A 9 14.16 -11.37 -23.73
CA ILE A 9 13.62 -11.63 -22.39
C ILE A 9 12.62 -12.79 -22.43
N THR A 10 11.74 -12.81 -23.43
CA THR A 10 10.71 -13.86 -23.56
C THR A 10 11.34 -15.24 -23.77
N VAL A 11 12.38 -15.33 -24.61
CA VAL A 11 13.15 -16.57 -24.81
C VAL A 11 13.80 -17.03 -23.51
N LYS A 12 14.49 -16.12 -22.81
CA LYS A 12 15.17 -16.43 -21.55
C LYS A 12 14.19 -16.88 -20.47
N LEU A 13 13.01 -16.26 -20.41
CA LEU A 13 11.97 -16.58 -19.45
C LEU A 13 11.37 -17.96 -19.72
N LYS A 14 11.16 -18.36 -20.99
CA LYS A 14 10.77 -19.72 -21.37
C LYS A 14 11.81 -20.76 -20.90
N GLU A 15 13.09 -20.50 -21.13
CA GLU A 15 14.18 -21.39 -20.70
C GLU A 15 14.20 -21.58 -19.17
N LEU A 16 14.02 -20.50 -18.40
CA LEU A 16 13.99 -20.56 -16.93
C LEU A 16 12.79 -21.36 -16.41
N LEU A 17 11.62 -21.17 -17.03
CA LEU A 17 10.41 -21.89 -16.64
C LEU A 17 10.48 -23.37 -17.03
N GLU A 18 11.10 -23.73 -18.15
CA GLU A 18 11.36 -25.14 -18.49
C GLU A 18 12.30 -25.83 -17.52
N GLN A 19 13.36 -25.14 -17.06
CA GLN A 19 14.32 -25.69 -16.11
C GLN A 19 13.74 -25.81 -14.70
N THR A 20 12.89 -24.86 -14.32
CA THR A 20 12.36 -24.72 -12.97
C THR A 20 10.91 -24.25 -13.00
N PRO A 21 9.96 -25.18 -13.27
CA PRO A 21 8.55 -24.85 -13.53
C PRO A 21 7.82 -24.25 -12.33
N GLU A 22 8.38 -24.41 -11.13
CA GLU A 22 7.81 -24.00 -9.85
C GLU A 22 8.20 -22.57 -9.43
N LEU A 23 9.02 -21.85 -10.22
CA LEU A 23 9.47 -20.51 -9.84
C LEU A 23 8.34 -19.48 -9.89
N GLY A 24 8.12 -18.80 -8.76
CA GLY A 24 7.33 -17.57 -8.71
C GLY A 24 8.01 -16.42 -9.45
N TYR A 25 7.23 -15.45 -9.92
CA TYR A 25 7.71 -14.33 -10.76
C TYR A 25 8.82 -13.48 -10.13
N ARG A 26 8.88 -13.38 -8.78
CA ARG A 26 9.99 -12.69 -8.07
C ARG A 26 11.32 -13.44 -8.20
N ALA A 27 11.28 -14.76 -8.13
CA ALA A 27 12.48 -15.58 -8.27
C ALA A 27 12.97 -15.59 -9.73
N VAL A 28 12.04 -15.63 -10.70
CA VAL A 28 12.35 -15.45 -12.13
C VAL A 28 12.99 -14.08 -12.38
N HIS A 29 12.45 -13.00 -11.79
CA HIS A 29 13.00 -11.65 -11.90
C HIS A 29 14.43 -11.55 -11.35
N ALA A 30 14.71 -12.14 -10.19
CA ALA A 30 16.05 -12.19 -9.62
C ALA A 30 17.05 -12.93 -10.53
N GLN A 31 16.66 -14.10 -11.07
CA GLN A 31 17.51 -14.86 -11.99
C GLN A 31 17.76 -14.14 -13.32
N LEU A 32 16.77 -13.43 -13.84
CA LEU A 32 16.95 -12.57 -15.03
C LEU A 32 17.97 -11.45 -14.75
N ALA A 33 17.90 -10.82 -13.58
CA ALA A 33 18.86 -9.77 -13.20
C ALA A 33 20.30 -10.30 -13.09
N GLU A 34 20.49 -11.52 -12.57
CA GLU A 34 21.79 -12.21 -12.52
C GLU A 34 22.34 -12.51 -13.93
N GLN A 35 21.47 -12.78 -14.89
CA GLN A 35 21.82 -13.07 -16.29
C GLN A 35 21.96 -11.82 -17.17
N GLY A 36 22.05 -10.63 -16.56
CA GLY A 36 22.31 -9.37 -17.26
C GLY A 36 21.07 -8.55 -17.63
N PHE A 37 19.86 -9.02 -17.30
CA PHE A 37 18.60 -8.29 -17.55
C PHE A 37 18.23 -7.36 -16.39
N LYS A 38 19.18 -6.55 -15.91
CA LYS A 38 19.01 -5.70 -14.71
C LYS A 38 17.94 -4.62 -14.86
N ASP A 39 17.68 -4.18 -16.09
CA ASP A 39 16.71 -3.12 -16.39
C ASP A 39 15.27 -3.64 -16.55
N VAL A 40 15.04 -4.96 -16.43
CA VAL A 40 13.71 -5.55 -16.53
C VAL A 40 12.99 -5.37 -15.21
N GLY A 41 11.95 -4.53 -15.18
CA GLY A 41 11.13 -4.34 -13.98
C GLY A 41 10.26 -5.56 -13.65
N LEU A 42 9.98 -5.78 -12.36
CA LEU A 42 9.18 -6.90 -11.85
C LEU A 42 7.80 -7.00 -12.52
N LYS A 43 7.12 -5.87 -12.75
CA LYS A 43 5.82 -5.83 -13.45
C LYS A 43 5.90 -6.33 -14.89
N LYS A 44 7.03 -6.12 -15.57
CA LYS A 44 7.25 -6.60 -16.94
C LYS A 44 7.40 -8.12 -16.95
N VAL A 45 8.13 -8.69 -16.00
CA VAL A 45 8.25 -10.15 -15.81
C VAL A 45 6.89 -10.77 -15.52
N GLN A 46 6.11 -10.18 -14.61
CA GLN A 46 4.75 -10.65 -14.28
C GLN A 46 3.83 -10.64 -15.50
N LYS A 47 3.86 -9.56 -16.29
CA LYS A 47 3.10 -9.47 -17.55
C LYS A 47 3.53 -10.56 -18.55
N LEU A 48 4.83 -10.71 -18.80
CA LEU A 48 5.33 -11.71 -19.76
C LEU A 48 5.00 -13.15 -19.35
N MET A 49 5.09 -13.48 -18.06
CA MET A 49 4.67 -14.78 -17.53
C MET A 49 3.18 -15.05 -17.75
N ARG A 50 2.34 -14.03 -17.56
CA ARG A 50 0.90 -14.13 -17.85
C ARG A 50 0.64 -14.32 -19.34
N ASP A 51 1.28 -13.55 -20.20
CA ASP A 51 1.11 -13.65 -21.65
C ASP A 51 1.53 -15.06 -22.14
N LEU A 52 2.63 -15.63 -21.62
CA LEU A 52 3.03 -17.01 -21.92
C LEU A 52 2.04 -18.08 -21.43
N ARG A 53 1.35 -17.82 -20.33
CA ARG A 53 0.31 -18.71 -19.81
C ARG A 53 -0.90 -18.72 -20.74
N GLU A 54 -1.30 -17.55 -21.23
CA GLU A 54 -2.39 -17.39 -22.21
C GLU A 54 -2.05 -18.05 -23.56
N GLU A 55 -0.78 -18.03 -23.95
CA GLU A 55 -0.26 -18.75 -25.13
C GLU A 55 -0.17 -20.28 -24.96
N GLY A 56 -0.49 -20.82 -23.77
CA GLY A 56 -0.49 -22.26 -23.53
C GLY A 56 0.90 -22.87 -23.36
N PHE A 57 1.89 -22.10 -22.88
CA PHE A 57 3.23 -22.61 -22.62
C PHE A 57 3.21 -23.64 -21.48
N ALA A 58 3.39 -24.92 -21.83
CA ALA A 58 3.26 -26.07 -20.92
C ALA A 58 4.35 -26.17 -19.83
N GLY A 59 5.42 -25.36 -19.93
CA GLY A 59 6.55 -25.37 -19.00
C GLY A 59 6.29 -24.68 -17.66
N TYR A 60 5.14 -24.01 -17.47
CA TYR A 60 4.84 -23.31 -16.23
C TYR A 60 3.82 -24.06 -15.37
N LYS A 61 4.22 -24.51 -14.18
CA LYS A 61 3.30 -25.01 -13.14
C LYS A 61 3.18 -23.94 -12.07
N ALA A 62 2.14 -23.12 -12.16
CA ALA A 62 1.90 -22.09 -11.16
C ALA A 62 1.72 -22.71 -9.77
N GLN A 63 2.58 -22.37 -8.82
CA GLN A 63 2.16 -22.24 -7.42
C GLN A 63 1.35 -20.94 -7.35
N SER A 64 0.04 -21.08 -7.22
CA SER A 64 -0.92 -20.00 -7.35
C SER A 64 -0.91 -19.08 -6.13
N ASP A 65 -0.19 -17.96 -6.21
CA ASP A 65 -0.33 -16.82 -5.28
C ASP A 65 -1.09 -15.62 -5.89
N GLU A 66 -1.63 -15.75 -7.11
CA GLU A 66 -2.58 -14.78 -7.67
C GLU A 66 -4.01 -15.29 -7.48
N ALA A 67 -4.81 -14.52 -6.73
CA ALA A 67 -6.24 -14.77 -6.54
C ALA A 67 -6.92 -14.87 -7.92
N PRO A 68 -7.45 -16.04 -8.29
CA PRO A 68 -8.15 -16.19 -9.56
C PRO A 68 -9.35 -15.24 -9.58
N LEU A 69 -9.72 -14.75 -10.77
CA LEU A 69 -11.11 -14.39 -11.05
C LEU A 69 -11.92 -15.60 -10.62
N SER A 70 -12.53 -15.50 -9.45
CA SER A 70 -13.15 -16.61 -8.79
C SER A 70 -14.33 -17.01 -9.65
N ASP A 71 -14.17 -18.07 -10.44
CA ASP A 71 -15.26 -19.00 -10.64
C ASP A 71 -15.85 -19.18 -9.24
N CYS A 72 -17.11 -18.73 -9.07
CA CYS A 72 -17.82 -18.78 -7.81
C CYS A 72 -18.14 -20.25 -7.51
N LYS A 73 -17.11 -21.08 -7.33
CA LYS A 73 -17.21 -22.47 -6.92
C LYS A 73 -18.02 -22.44 -5.64
N GLU A 74 -19.17 -23.08 -5.70
CA GLU A 74 -20.10 -23.23 -4.58
C GLU A 74 -19.34 -23.87 -3.42
N SER A 75 -18.90 -23.05 -2.47
CA SER A 75 -18.67 -23.52 -1.13
C SER A 75 -20.04 -23.88 -0.56
N ASN A 76 -20.18 -25.06 0.04
CA ASN A 76 -21.41 -25.56 0.68
C ASN A 76 -21.93 -24.68 1.84
N GLU A 77 -21.36 -23.50 2.05
CA GLU A 77 -21.63 -22.58 3.16
C GLU A 77 -22.27 -21.26 2.70
N ASP A 78 -22.51 -21.08 1.39
CA ASP A 78 -23.19 -19.90 0.89
C ASP A 78 -24.70 -20.04 1.09
N THR A 79 -25.34 -19.04 1.70
CA THR A 79 -26.78 -19.01 1.94
C THR A 79 -27.47 -18.16 0.88
N GLU A 80 -28.56 -18.67 0.30
CA GLU A 80 -29.37 -17.94 -0.67
C GLU A 80 -30.67 -17.44 -0.03
N VAL A 81 -30.94 -16.15 -0.16
CA VAL A 81 -32.11 -15.47 0.39
C VAL A 81 -32.85 -14.73 -0.72
N SER A 82 -34.17 -14.89 -0.79
CA SER A 82 -35.02 -14.10 -1.71
C SER A 82 -35.79 -13.05 -0.93
N VAL A 83 -35.63 -11.78 -1.34
CA VAL A 83 -36.29 -10.61 -0.75
C VAL A 83 -37.11 -9.87 -1.80
N CYS A 84 -38.34 -9.50 -1.43
CA CYS A 84 -39.29 -8.81 -2.30
C CYS A 84 -39.70 -7.46 -1.69
N ARG A 85 -39.95 -6.48 -2.55
CA ARG A 85 -40.55 -5.18 -2.20
C ARG A 85 -41.81 -4.93 -3.02
N SER A 86 -42.74 -4.15 -2.48
CA SER A 86 -44.02 -3.89 -3.16
C SER A 86 -43.88 -2.90 -4.33
N ASP A 87 -42.87 -2.02 -4.27
CA ASP A 87 -42.62 -1.00 -5.29
C ASP A 87 -41.12 -0.66 -5.37
N VAL A 88 -40.67 -0.20 -6.55
CA VAL A 88 -39.28 0.19 -6.83
C VAL A 88 -38.83 1.43 -6.05
N SER A 89 -39.76 2.25 -5.57
CA SER A 89 -39.45 3.41 -4.72
C SER A 89 -39.01 3.01 -3.31
N GLN A 90 -39.41 1.83 -2.84
CA GLN A 90 -39.05 1.33 -1.52
C GLN A 90 -37.61 0.82 -1.54
N LYS A 91 -36.78 1.33 -0.64
CA LYS A 91 -35.38 0.92 -0.54
C LYS A 91 -35.26 -0.40 0.22
N PHE A 92 -34.32 -1.25 -0.17
CA PHE A 92 -34.04 -2.50 0.55
C PHE A 92 -33.58 -2.25 1.99
N GLY A 93 -32.93 -1.11 2.25
CA GLY A 93 -32.50 -0.70 3.60
C GLY A 93 -31.21 -1.39 4.06
N MET A 94 -30.32 -1.73 3.14
CA MET A 94 -29.01 -2.30 3.41
C MET A 94 -27.93 -1.39 2.80
N MET A 95 -26.80 -1.23 3.48
CA MET A 95 -25.61 -0.56 2.95
C MET A 95 -24.50 -1.59 2.77
N ILE A 96 -23.82 -1.53 1.64
CA ILE A 96 -22.68 -2.41 1.32
C ILE A 96 -21.45 -1.57 1.01
N ASP A 97 -20.29 -2.06 1.41
CA ASP A 97 -19.01 -1.41 1.18
C ASP A 97 -18.59 -1.56 -0.29
N THR A 98 -17.98 -0.51 -0.85
CA THR A 98 -17.47 -0.52 -2.22
C THR A 98 -16.24 -1.41 -2.40
N GLU A 99 -15.49 -1.64 -1.33
CA GLU A 99 -14.31 -2.51 -1.33
C GLU A 99 -14.72 -3.99 -1.27
N THR A 100 -14.26 -4.77 -2.23
CA THR A 100 -14.53 -6.21 -2.28
C THR A 100 -13.69 -6.94 -1.23
N SER A 101 -14.32 -7.74 -0.39
CA SER A 101 -13.69 -8.58 0.63
C SER A 101 -14.18 -10.02 0.49
N PHE A 102 -13.28 -11.00 0.55
CA PHE A 102 -13.62 -12.43 0.48
C PHE A 102 -14.49 -12.83 -0.73
N GLY A 103 -14.36 -12.11 -1.86
CA GLY A 103 -15.11 -12.35 -3.08
C GLY A 103 -16.50 -11.70 -3.15
N GLY A 104 -16.86 -10.84 -2.19
CA GLY A 104 -18.12 -10.09 -2.22
C GLY A 104 -18.03 -8.72 -1.54
N HIS A 105 -19.18 -8.10 -1.28
CA HIS A 105 -19.29 -6.80 -0.65
C HIS A 105 -19.77 -6.94 0.79
N ARG A 106 -19.04 -6.37 1.75
CA ARG A 106 -19.42 -6.43 3.16
C ARG A 106 -20.64 -5.55 3.42
N ILE A 107 -21.62 -6.08 4.14
CA ILE A 107 -22.79 -5.33 4.60
C ILE A 107 -22.37 -4.49 5.81
N SER A 108 -22.33 -3.17 5.65
CA SER A 108 -21.90 -2.25 6.70
C SER A 108 -23.04 -1.74 7.58
N ASP A 109 -24.29 -1.75 7.09
CA ASP A 109 -25.44 -1.31 7.87
C ASP A 109 -26.76 -1.92 7.36
N ILE A 110 -27.71 -2.10 8.28
CA ILE A 110 -29.09 -2.51 7.99
C ILE A 110 -30.03 -1.51 8.68
N ARG A 111 -30.73 -0.71 7.87
CA ARG A 111 -31.61 0.36 8.34
C ARG A 111 -32.91 -0.19 8.90
N GLU A 112 -33.26 0.26 10.09
CA GLU A 112 -34.55 -0.06 10.72
C GLU A 112 -35.71 0.39 9.82
N GLY A 113 -36.72 -0.47 9.67
CA GLY A 113 -37.88 -0.26 8.80
C GLY A 113 -37.62 -0.48 7.30
N GLY A 114 -36.41 -0.87 6.89
CA GLY A 114 -36.13 -1.33 5.53
C GLY A 114 -36.66 -2.73 5.24
N ILE A 115 -36.75 -3.10 3.96
CA ILE A 115 -37.17 -4.45 3.51
C ILE A 115 -36.34 -5.56 4.14
N ILE A 116 -35.01 -5.40 4.20
CA ILE A 116 -34.13 -6.40 4.81
C ILE A 116 -34.43 -6.55 6.32
N HIS A 117 -34.67 -5.45 7.03
CA HIS A 117 -35.02 -5.49 8.44
C HIS A 117 -36.38 -6.18 8.69
N GLU A 118 -37.39 -5.90 7.86
CA GLU A 118 -38.69 -6.59 7.94
C GLU A 118 -38.57 -8.08 7.58
N TRP A 119 -37.77 -8.40 6.56
CA TRP A 119 -37.50 -9.78 6.18
C TRP A 119 -36.79 -10.55 7.30
N ASN A 120 -35.78 -9.95 7.94
CA ASN A 120 -35.06 -10.53 9.08
C ASN A 120 -36.00 -10.83 10.26
N LYS A 121 -36.98 -9.95 10.53
CA LYS A 121 -37.98 -10.19 11.59
C LYS A 121 -38.82 -11.45 11.34
N ASN A 122 -39.09 -11.74 10.08
CA ASN A 122 -39.88 -12.92 9.67
C ASN A 122 -39.02 -14.18 9.49
N ASN A 123 -37.70 -14.04 9.36
CA ASN A 123 -36.75 -15.12 9.10
C ASN A 123 -35.52 -15.03 10.03
N PRO A 124 -35.70 -15.25 11.36
CA PRO A 124 -34.63 -15.02 12.33
C PRO A 124 -33.44 -15.99 12.19
N GLU A 125 -33.66 -17.20 11.67
CA GLU A 125 -32.60 -18.23 11.54
C GLU A 125 -31.63 -17.96 10.39
N THR A 126 -32.10 -17.28 9.34
CA THR A 126 -31.32 -16.90 8.15
C THR A 126 -31.19 -15.39 8.02
N ALA A 127 -31.33 -14.68 9.14
CA ALA A 127 -31.31 -13.23 9.18
C ALA A 127 -29.98 -12.71 8.60
N ILE A 128 -30.09 -11.73 7.70
CA ILE A 128 -28.95 -11.02 7.13
C ILE A 128 -28.40 -10.09 8.21
N GLN A 129 -27.11 -10.18 8.51
CA GLN A 129 -26.48 -9.41 9.60
C GLN A 129 -25.46 -8.41 9.06
N VAL A 130 -25.14 -7.40 9.90
CA VAL A 130 -24.00 -6.52 9.65
C VAL A 130 -22.72 -7.37 9.69
N ASN A 131 -21.82 -7.11 8.75
CA ASN A 131 -20.60 -7.85 8.41
C ASN A 131 -20.77 -9.09 7.55
N ASP A 132 -21.99 -9.51 7.20
CA ASP A 132 -22.18 -10.55 6.20
C ASP A 132 -21.60 -10.10 4.85
N ILE A 133 -21.12 -11.06 4.05
CA ILE A 133 -20.55 -10.79 2.73
C ILE A 133 -21.59 -11.10 1.67
N LEU A 134 -22.03 -10.07 0.94
CA LEU A 134 -22.90 -10.19 -0.22
C LEU A 134 -22.08 -10.61 -1.45
N LEU A 135 -22.25 -11.85 -1.88
CA LEU A 135 -21.51 -12.45 -2.98
C LEU A 135 -22.15 -12.11 -4.34
N SER A 136 -23.49 -12.18 -4.43
CA SER A 136 -24.21 -11.83 -5.64
C SER A 136 -25.65 -11.36 -5.41
N VAL A 137 -26.17 -10.62 -6.37
CA VAL A 137 -27.58 -10.22 -6.48
C VAL A 137 -28.08 -10.62 -7.86
N ASN A 138 -29.07 -11.51 -7.94
CA ASN A 138 -29.61 -12.02 -9.21
C ASN A 138 -28.49 -12.48 -10.17
N ASP A 139 -27.54 -13.25 -9.67
CA ASP A 139 -26.38 -13.78 -10.41
C ASP A 139 -25.33 -12.74 -10.85
N THR A 140 -25.49 -11.47 -10.47
CA THR A 140 -24.47 -10.43 -10.71
C THR A 140 -23.55 -10.26 -9.49
N CYS A 141 -22.24 -10.17 -9.72
CA CYS A 141 -21.21 -10.16 -8.67
C CYS A 141 -20.42 -8.84 -8.55
N THR A 142 -20.67 -7.87 -9.44
CA THR A 142 -19.99 -6.56 -9.38
C THR A 142 -20.86 -5.52 -8.69
N PHE A 143 -20.24 -4.62 -7.93
CA PHE A 143 -20.93 -3.57 -7.18
C PHE A 143 -21.95 -2.81 -8.03
N ASP A 144 -21.54 -2.31 -9.20
CA ASP A 144 -22.40 -1.49 -10.05
C ASP A 144 -23.61 -2.26 -10.57
N GLN A 145 -23.42 -3.54 -10.94
CA GLN A 145 -24.49 -4.41 -11.39
C GLN A 145 -25.45 -4.75 -10.24
N MET A 146 -24.94 -5.12 -9.07
CA MET A 146 -25.77 -5.38 -7.88
C MET A 146 -26.61 -4.15 -7.51
N MET A 147 -26.01 -2.95 -7.56
CA MET A 147 -26.72 -1.71 -7.28
C MET A 147 -27.80 -1.41 -8.32
N GLU A 148 -27.60 -1.80 -9.58
CA GLU A 148 -28.62 -1.67 -10.62
C GLU A 148 -29.76 -2.68 -10.44
N GLU A 149 -29.46 -3.91 -10.06
CA GLU A 149 -30.44 -4.93 -9.69
C GLU A 149 -31.32 -4.44 -8.52
N PHE A 150 -30.72 -3.90 -7.46
CA PHE A 150 -31.46 -3.33 -6.33
C PHE A 150 -32.35 -2.13 -6.71
N LYS A 151 -31.99 -1.36 -7.74
CA LYS A 151 -32.80 -0.22 -8.19
C LYS A 151 -33.98 -0.67 -9.03
N THR A 152 -33.77 -1.64 -9.91
CA THR A 152 -34.71 -1.98 -10.98
C THR A 152 -35.66 -3.11 -10.62
N GLN A 153 -35.21 -4.09 -9.83
CA GLN A 153 -36.00 -5.29 -9.55
C GLN A 153 -36.91 -5.13 -8.33
N LEU A 154 -38.08 -5.75 -8.39
CA LEU A 154 -38.98 -5.88 -7.24
C LEU A 154 -38.64 -7.09 -6.36
N SER A 155 -37.92 -8.06 -6.92
CA SER A 155 -37.45 -9.27 -6.23
C SER A 155 -35.96 -9.45 -6.48
N CYS A 156 -35.19 -9.63 -5.42
CA CYS A 156 -33.76 -9.86 -5.47
C CYS A 156 -33.41 -11.17 -4.76
N ARG A 157 -32.65 -12.02 -5.44
CA ARG A 157 -32.02 -13.22 -4.89
C ARG A 157 -30.61 -12.86 -4.47
N LEU A 158 -30.37 -12.89 -3.17
CA LEU A 158 -29.12 -12.54 -2.52
C LEU A 158 -28.38 -13.83 -2.18
N ARG A 159 -27.14 -13.95 -2.65
CA ARG A 159 -26.22 -15.00 -2.20
C ARG A 159 -25.27 -14.38 -1.19
N LEU A 160 -25.28 -14.90 0.03
CA LEU A 160 -24.60 -14.33 1.19
C LEU A 160 -23.66 -15.36 1.81
N ARG A 161 -22.64 -14.87 2.49
CA ARG A 161 -21.82 -15.64 3.42
C ARG A 161 -21.87 -14.98 4.79
N HIS A 162 -22.26 -15.73 5.81
CA HIS A 162 -22.42 -15.19 7.15
C HIS A 162 -21.06 -14.90 7.81
N ALA A 163 -20.97 -13.80 8.56
CA ALA A 163 -19.73 -13.38 9.21
C ALA A 163 -19.23 -14.39 10.27
N GLY A 164 -20.14 -15.15 10.89
CA GLY A 164 -19.81 -16.14 11.92
C GLY A 164 -19.03 -17.36 11.39
N ASP A 165 -19.14 -17.65 10.10
CA ASP A 165 -18.44 -18.77 9.45
C ASP A 165 -17.06 -18.38 8.92
N LEU A 166 -16.74 -17.08 8.89
CA LEU A 166 -15.38 -16.61 8.76
C LEU A 166 -14.67 -16.91 10.09
N LYS A 167 -14.17 -18.15 10.24
CA LYS A 167 -13.15 -18.45 11.25
C LYS A 167 -12.15 -17.31 11.21
N GLU A 168 -11.96 -16.62 12.33
CA GLU A 168 -10.98 -15.54 12.48
C GLU A 168 -9.77 -15.94 11.66
N ASP A 169 -9.51 -15.22 10.57
CA ASP A 169 -8.54 -15.67 9.58
C ASP A 169 -7.19 -15.78 10.28
N ASP A 170 -6.89 -16.99 10.73
CA ASP A 170 -5.72 -17.38 11.50
C ASP A 170 -4.59 -17.72 10.53
N SER A 171 -4.71 -17.13 9.32
CA SER A 171 -3.79 -17.24 8.22
C SER A 171 -2.39 -16.99 8.71
N GLU A 172 -1.46 -17.74 8.12
CA GLU A 172 -0.05 -17.50 8.29
C GLU A 172 0.30 -16.03 8.05
N ALA A 173 -0.42 -15.33 7.16
CA ALA A 173 -0.25 -13.89 6.93
C ALA A 173 -0.48 -13.03 8.18
N LYS A 174 -1.52 -13.28 9.00
CA LYS A 174 -1.71 -12.51 10.24
C LYS A 174 -0.67 -12.88 11.30
N LYS A 175 -0.29 -14.16 11.38
CA LYS A 175 0.76 -14.62 12.29
C LYS A 175 2.12 -14.04 11.91
N GLU A 176 2.44 -14.00 10.63
CA GLU A 176 3.63 -13.40 10.05
C GLU A 176 3.64 -11.88 10.26
N ALA A 177 2.52 -11.19 10.03
CA ALA A 177 2.40 -9.76 10.32
C ALA A 177 2.64 -9.46 11.81
N ALA A 178 2.03 -10.25 12.71
CA ALA A 178 2.24 -10.09 14.15
C ALA A 178 3.68 -10.43 14.57
N GLU A 179 4.31 -11.45 13.97
CA GLU A 179 5.70 -11.79 14.21
C GLU A 179 6.66 -10.71 13.70
N TRP A 180 6.39 -10.16 12.51
CA TRP A 180 7.11 -9.05 11.92
C TRP A 180 7.09 -7.83 12.83
N GLU A 181 5.92 -7.47 13.36
CA GLU A 181 5.76 -6.38 14.33
C GLU A 181 6.60 -6.63 15.60
N ARG A 182 6.55 -7.85 16.16
CA ARG A 182 7.39 -8.23 17.30
C ARG A 182 8.89 -8.15 16.99
N ARG A 183 9.30 -8.54 15.78
CA ARG A 183 10.71 -8.47 15.34
C ARG A 183 11.16 -7.02 15.24
N ARG A 184 10.34 -6.15 14.65
CA ARG A 184 10.61 -4.72 14.53
C ARG A 184 10.76 -4.06 15.90
N ALA A 185 9.82 -4.31 16.82
CA ALA A 185 9.89 -3.81 18.19
C ALA A 185 11.20 -4.22 18.91
N ARG A 186 11.63 -5.48 18.74
CA ARG A 186 12.90 -5.98 19.30
C ARG A 186 14.12 -5.28 18.70
N VAL A 187 14.15 -5.09 17.38
CA VAL A 187 15.26 -4.39 16.71
C VAL A 187 15.34 -2.95 17.21
N THR A 188 14.22 -2.25 17.26
CA THR A 188 14.18 -0.86 17.74
C THR A 188 14.62 -0.74 19.20
N ALA A 189 14.18 -1.66 20.07
CA ALA A 189 14.61 -1.70 21.47
C ALA A 189 16.12 -1.99 21.63
N ALA A 190 16.71 -2.76 20.72
CA ALA A 190 18.15 -3.06 20.74
C ALA A 190 19.02 -1.91 20.21
N LEU A 191 18.48 -1.06 19.32
CA LEU A 191 19.21 0.08 18.75
C LEU A 191 19.49 1.19 19.78
N VAL A 192 18.54 1.46 20.68
CA VAL A 192 18.66 2.57 21.63
C VAL A 192 19.89 2.45 22.54
N PRO A 193 20.17 1.30 23.19
CA PRO A 193 21.39 1.14 23.98
C PRO A 193 22.68 1.30 23.17
N GLY A 194 22.69 0.84 21.91
CA GLY A 194 23.84 1.01 21.01
C GLY A 194 24.09 2.49 20.70
N LEU A 195 23.02 3.23 20.38
CA LEU A 195 23.09 4.67 20.11
C LEU A 195 23.56 5.45 21.34
N LYS A 196 23.04 5.14 22.55
CA LYS A 196 23.50 5.77 23.81
C LYS A 196 25.00 5.58 24.02
N LYS A 197 25.52 4.36 23.81
CA LYS A 197 26.95 4.07 23.93
C LYS A 197 27.81 4.86 22.94
N ILE A 198 27.37 4.98 21.68
CA ILE A 198 28.07 5.77 20.66
C ILE A 198 28.11 7.25 21.07
N ILE A 199 26.98 7.78 21.57
CA ILE A 199 26.92 9.18 22.02
C ILE A 199 27.80 9.40 23.25
N ASP A 200 27.80 8.48 24.21
CA ASP A 200 28.69 8.57 25.37
C ASP A 200 30.18 8.50 24.99
N SER A 201 30.54 7.72 23.97
CA SER A 201 31.93 7.65 23.48
C SER A 201 32.36 8.93 22.76
N GLU A 202 31.47 9.54 21.98
CA GLU A 202 31.79 10.74 21.18
C GLU A 202 31.72 12.04 22.00
N PHE A 203 30.76 12.14 22.94
CA PHE A 203 30.42 13.38 23.64
C PHE A 203 30.65 13.32 25.16
N GLY A 204 31.18 12.20 25.66
CA GLY A 204 31.53 11.99 27.06
C GLY A 204 30.44 11.29 27.89
N PRO A 205 30.79 10.75 29.07
CA PRO A 205 29.86 9.97 29.89
C PRO A 205 28.59 10.73 30.28
N GLY A 206 27.43 10.11 30.05
CA GLY A 206 26.11 10.69 30.37
C GLY A 206 25.52 11.56 29.25
N ALA A 207 26.21 11.71 28.12
CA ALA A 207 25.65 12.36 26.94
C ALA A 207 24.53 11.53 26.30
N GLY A 208 24.61 10.20 26.36
CA GLY A 208 23.59 9.27 25.88
C GLY A 208 22.26 9.42 26.63
N ASP A 209 22.25 9.87 27.88
CA ASP A 209 21.01 10.11 28.63
C ASP A 209 20.26 11.35 28.14
N LYS A 210 20.93 12.25 27.40
CA LYS A 210 20.31 13.45 26.84
C LYS A 210 19.40 13.17 25.64
N ILE A 211 19.45 11.95 25.07
CA ILE A 211 18.59 11.56 23.95
C ILE A 211 17.28 10.86 24.38
N GLY A 212 16.84 11.03 25.63
CA GLY A 212 15.61 10.40 26.13
C GLY A 212 14.36 10.70 25.27
N ARG A 213 14.29 11.87 24.61
CA ARG A 213 13.20 12.19 23.68
C ARG A 213 13.25 11.35 22.39
N VAL A 214 14.45 11.07 21.89
CA VAL A 214 14.67 10.21 20.71
C VAL A 214 14.36 8.75 21.05
N GLU A 215 14.70 8.31 22.26
CA GLU A 215 14.32 7.00 22.77
C GLU A 215 12.80 6.81 22.82
N LYS A 216 12.06 7.79 23.36
CA LYS A 216 10.58 7.76 23.32
C LYS A 216 10.03 7.69 21.90
N MET A 217 10.61 8.43 20.95
CA MET A 217 10.24 8.34 19.54
C MET A 217 10.46 6.92 19.01
N TYR A 218 11.64 6.33 19.22
CA TYR A 218 11.92 4.96 18.77
C TYR A 218 10.96 3.95 19.39
N HIS A 219 10.62 4.07 20.68
CA HIS A 219 9.62 3.20 21.30
C HIS A 219 8.25 3.29 20.63
N ARG A 220 7.79 4.50 20.27
CA ARG A 220 6.54 4.67 19.50
C ARG A 220 6.63 4.00 18.13
N VAL A 221 7.69 4.28 17.37
CA VAL A 221 7.92 3.69 16.05
C VAL A 221 7.94 2.16 16.13
N GLY A 222 8.59 1.60 17.16
CA GLY A 222 8.66 0.16 17.39
C GLY A 222 7.29 -0.49 17.68
N ARG A 223 6.30 0.28 18.14
CA ARG A 223 4.92 -0.16 18.38
C ARG A 223 3.97 0.13 17.20
N ASN A 224 4.48 0.65 16.08
CA ASN A 224 3.68 1.19 14.99
C ASN A 224 2.81 2.40 15.36
N ASP A 225 3.13 3.09 16.46
CA ASP A 225 2.34 4.24 16.90
C ASP A 225 2.73 5.47 16.07
N VAL A 226 1.80 5.96 15.26
CA VAL A 226 1.92 7.26 14.60
C VAL A 226 1.48 8.33 15.60
N PHE A 227 2.34 9.32 15.88
CA PHE A 227 1.93 10.46 16.70
C PHE A 227 0.81 11.23 16.01
N GLN A 228 -0.26 11.54 16.76
CA GLN A 228 -1.43 12.25 16.27
C GLN A 228 -1.73 13.43 17.19
N GLU A 229 -1.98 14.58 16.59
CA GLU A 229 -2.31 15.81 17.32
C GLU A 229 -3.35 16.60 16.53
N GLU A 230 -4.42 17.01 17.19
CA GLU A 230 -5.42 17.90 16.61
C GLU A 230 -5.01 19.34 16.87
N LEU A 231 -4.68 20.09 15.82
CA LEU A 231 -4.34 21.51 15.88
C LEU A 231 -5.47 22.34 15.28
N PRO A 232 -5.57 23.65 15.60
CA PRO A 232 -6.51 24.54 14.92
C PRO A 232 -6.34 24.57 13.39
N SER A 233 -5.14 24.26 12.89
CA SER A 233 -4.81 24.16 11.46
C SER A 233 -5.11 22.79 10.83
N GLY A 234 -5.67 21.85 11.60
CA GLY A 234 -5.97 20.48 11.18
C GLY A 234 -5.15 19.42 11.92
N ARG A 235 -5.39 18.16 11.57
CA ARG A 235 -4.76 16.99 12.18
C ARG A 235 -3.32 16.81 11.70
N ARG A 236 -2.38 16.66 12.64
CA ARG A 236 -0.98 16.28 12.35
C ARG A 236 -0.77 14.80 12.59
N LEU A 237 -0.15 14.11 11.63
CA LEU A 237 0.28 12.71 11.73
C LEU A 237 1.79 12.63 11.47
N ALA A 238 2.55 12.10 12.42
CA ALA A 238 4.01 12.03 12.31
C ALA A 238 4.56 10.72 12.90
N PRO A 239 5.03 9.76 12.07
CA PRO A 239 5.62 8.51 12.54
C PRO A 239 6.92 8.74 13.35
N GLY A 240 7.73 9.72 12.98
CA GLY A 240 9.02 10.05 13.61
C GLY A 240 8.98 11.29 14.50
N TYR A 241 7.88 11.51 15.22
CA TYR A 241 7.74 12.69 16.09
C TYR A 241 8.72 12.64 17.28
N ILE A 242 9.36 13.76 17.63
CA ILE A 242 10.13 13.93 18.87
C ILE A 242 9.42 15.01 19.70
N GLU A 243 9.17 14.72 20.98
CA GLU A 243 8.47 15.63 21.89
C GLU A 243 9.20 16.97 22.04
N ASP A 244 8.41 18.03 22.20
CA ASP A 244 8.89 19.39 22.48
C ASP A 244 9.84 19.96 21.40
N LEU A 245 9.77 19.46 20.18
CA LEU A 245 10.36 20.16 19.04
C LEU A 245 9.48 21.33 18.65
N ALA A 246 10.10 22.51 18.56
CA ALA A 246 9.51 23.70 17.98
C ALA A 246 10.22 24.02 16.66
N PRO A 247 9.53 24.64 15.69
CA PRO A 247 8.11 25.04 15.70
C PRO A 247 7.10 23.88 15.48
N VAL A 248 5.90 23.98 16.06
CA VAL A 248 4.81 22.98 15.91
C VAL A 248 3.78 23.35 14.83
N THR A 249 3.90 24.54 14.25
CA THR A 249 3.00 25.06 13.21
C THR A 249 3.43 24.56 11.82
N PRO A 250 2.50 24.41 10.86
CA PRO A 250 2.84 23.98 9.50
C PRO A 250 3.61 25.03 8.68
N PHE A 251 3.54 26.31 9.10
CA PHE A 251 4.24 27.42 8.46
C PHE A 251 5.17 28.09 9.48
N HIS A 252 6.33 28.53 8.99
CA HIS A 252 7.40 29.11 9.81
C HIS A 252 7.79 30.50 9.29
N ASP A 253 8.20 31.38 10.19
CA ASP A 253 8.73 32.68 9.79
C ASP A 253 10.19 32.52 9.32
N VAL A 254 10.52 33.16 8.20
CA VAL A 254 11.89 33.17 7.67
C VAL A 254 12.88 33.86 8.60
N GLN A 255 12.40 34.76 9.48
CA GLN A 255 13.23 35.45 10.47
C GLN A 255 13.78 34.50 11.55
N ASP A 256 13.06 33.42 11.85
CA ASP A 256 13.49 32.40 12.82
C ASP A 256 14.55 31.44 12.25
N HIS A 257 14.84 31.56 10.95
CA HIS A 257 15.65 30.62 10.18
C HIS A 257 16.69 31.36 9.33
N PRO A 258 17.86 31.75 9.89
CA PRO A 258 18.85 32.57 9.19
C PRO A 258 19.33 32.00 7.85
N TRP A 259 19.32 30.67 7.69
CA TRP A 259 19.68 30.00 6.45
C TRP A 259 18.75 30.34 5.27
N CYS A 260 17.49 30.74 5.52
CA CYS A 260 16.57 31.21 4.50
C CYS A 260 17.10 32.45 3.77
N ALA A 261 17.73 33.38 4.51
CA ALA A 261 18.28 34.61 3.94
C ALA A 261 19.44 34.30 2.98
N GLU A 262 20.29 33.33 3.31
CA GLU A 262 21.37 32.89 2.42
C GLU A 262 20.83 32.18 1.17
N LEU A 263 19.84 31.29 1.29
CA LEU A 263 19.18 30.70 0.12
C LEU A 263 18.55 31.77 -0.78
N GLN A 264 17.90 32.78 -0.19
CA GLN A 264 17.32 33.90 -0.93
C GLN A 264 18.39 34.78 -1.60
N LYS A 265 19.55 34.96 -1.00
CA LYS A 265 20.66 35.70 -1.62
C LYS A 265 21.20 34.96 -2.83
N HIS A 266 21.24 33.63 -2.80
CA HIS A 266 21.90 32.79 -3.80
C HIS A 266 20.96 32.08 -4.80
N TRP A 267 19.64 32.21 -4.68
CA TRP A 267 18.67 31.43 -5.48
C TRP A 267 18.86 31.53 -7.00
N LYS A 268 19.29 32.69 -7.52
CA LYS A 268 19.52 32.87 -8.96
C LYS A 268 20.68 32.01 -9.45
N SER A 269 21.76 31.97 -8.69
CA SER A 269 22.95 31.19 -9.01
C SER A 269 22.67 29.70 -8.89
N ILE A 270 21.97 29.26 -7.83
CA ILE A 270 21.51 27.87 -7.64
C ILE A 270 20.63 27.44 -8.82
N LYS A 271 19.64 28.26 -9.21
CA LYS A 271 18.77 27.98 -10.35
C LYS A 271 19.53 27.90 -11.68
N GLN A 272 20.52 28.75 -11.88
CA GLN A 272 21.33 28.73 -13.11
C GLN A 272 22.23 27.50 -13.16
N GLU A 273 22.83 27.10 -12.05
CA GLU A 273 23.60 25.87 -11.94
C GLU A 273 22.74 24.64 -12.23
N LEU A 274 21.55 24.55 -11.63
CA LEU A 274 20.60 23.48 -11.92
C LEU A 274 20.29 23.39 -13.42
N ARG A 275 19.98 24.51 -14.07
CA ARG A 275 19.67 24.57 -15.51
C ARG A 275 20.82 24.11 -16.41
N LYS A 276 22.06 24.45 -16.04
CA LYS A 276 23.26 24.03 -16.79
C LYS A 276 23.52 22.52 -16.68
N ASN A 277 23.01 21.91 -15.62
CA ASN A 277 23.27 20.54 -15.23
C ASN A 277 22.02 19.64 -15.34
N LEU A 278 21.00 20.07 -16.09
CA LEU A 278 19.80 19.27 -16.33
C LEU A 278 20.14 18.01 -17.09
N ASP A 279 20.08 16.90 -16.39
CA ASP A 279 20.34 15.56 -16.88
C ASP A 279 19.20 14.67 -16.39
N GLU A 280 18.47 14.06 -17.33
CA GLU A 280 17.28 13.27 -17.03
C GLU A 280 17.58 12.10 -16.08
N SER A 281 18.82 11.60 -16.09
CA SER A 281 19.25 10.49 -15.23
C SER A 281 19.35 10.85 -13.74
N LEU A 282 19.44 12.14 -13.40
CA LEU A 282 19.46 12.61 -12.02
C LEU A 282 18.06 12.69 -11.38
N TRP A 283 17.03 12.66 -12.21
CA TRP A 283 15.65 12.80 -11.75
C TRP A 283 15.07 11.44 -11.42
N THR A 284 14.67 11.30 -10.17
CA THR A 284 13.95 10.10 -9.70
C THR A 284 12.47 10.41 -9.61
N ALA A 285 11.64 9.39 -9.87
CA ALA A 285 10.23 9.49 -9.50
C ALA A 285 10.13 9.78 -7.99
N GLY A 286 9.04 10.39 -7.55
CA GLY A 286 8.82 10.70 -6.15
C GLY A 286 9.11 9.54 -5.20
N ALA A 287 9.55 9.87 -3.99
CA ALA A 287 10.06 8.90 -3.00
C ALA A 287 9.09 7.76 -2.65
N TYR A 288 7.77 7.99 -2.79
CA TYR A 288 6.74 7.01 -2.48
C TYR A 288 5.64 7.01 -3.56
N GLN A 289 5.07 5.84 -3.84
CA GLN A 289 3.97 5.69 -4.81
C GLN A 289 2.79 6.61 -4.47
N ALA A 290 2.42 6.70 -3.19
CA ALA A 290 1.35 7.58 -2.72
C ALA A 290 1.63 9.07 -3.04
N SER A 291 2.88 9.51 -2.99
CA SER A 291 3.25 10.86 -3.40
C SER A 291 3.08 11.05 -4.91
N ASN A 292 3.45 10.05 -5.72
CA ASN A 292 3.27 10.11 -7.18
C ASN A 292 1.78 10.14 -7.58
N GLU A 293 0.91 9.48 -6.80
CA GLU A 293 -0.55 9.56 -6.98
C GLU A 293 -1.07 10.97 -6.65
N ALA A 294 -0.56 11.60 -5.59
CA ALA A 294 -0.99 12.93 -5.17
C ALA A 294 -0.49 14.06 -6.10
N TYR A 295 0.75 13.99 -6.58
CA TYR A 295 1.40 15.06 -7.34
C TYR A 295 1.41 14.83 -8.86
N GLY A 296 0.97 13.64 -9.31
CA GLY A 296 0.88 13.26 -10.71
C GLY A 296 2.07 12.43 -11.19
N LYS A 297 1.81 11.65 -12.24
CA LYS A 297 2.75 10.65 -12.81
C LYS A 297 4.08 11.24 -13.32
N ASP A 298 4.10 12.53 -13.65
CA ASP A 298 5.26 13.22 -14.19
C ASP A 298 6.07 13.96 -13.11
N TRP A 299 5.67 13.84 -11.84
CA TRP A 299 6.39 14.44 -10.71
C TRP A 299 7.72 13.74 -10.48
N LYS A 300 8.80 14.53 -10.42
CA LYS A 300 10.17 14.04 -10.21
C LYS A 300 10.91 14.89 -9.19
N ILE A 301 11.85 14.27 -8.50
CA ILE A 301 12.74 14.90 -7.53
C ILE A 301 14.20 14.57 -7.85
N MET A 302 15.06 15.56 -7.64
CA MET A 302 16.51 15.42 -7.71
C MET A 302 17.07 15.73 -6.31
N GLY A 303 17.61 14.72 -5.64
CA GLY A 303 18.29 14.90 -4.35
C GLY A 303 19.69 15.46 -4.57
N VAL A 304 19.98 16.64 -4.00
CA VAL A 304 21.34 17.22 -4.01
C VAL A 304 22.09 16.87 -2.71
N LEU A 305 21.36 16.62 -1.62
CA LEU A 305 21.88 16.13 -0.35
C LEU A 305 20.91 15.04 0.15
N THR A 306 21.43 13.83 0.37
CA THR A 306 20.64 12.68 0.83
C THR A 306 21.46 11.92 1.86
N GLU A 307 20.87 11.64 3.03
CA GLU A 307 21.56 10.93 4.13
C GLU A 307 22.93 11.55 4.48
N ASP A 308 22.95 12.88 4.61
CA ASP A 308 24.14 13.68 4.91
C ASP A 308 25.30 13.53 3.90
N LYS A 309 24.99 13.04 2.69
CA LYS A 309 25.94 12.92 1.57
C LYS A 309 25.48 13.77 0.40
N TRP A 310 26.36 14.65 -0.04
CA TRP A 310 26.14 15.42 -1.25
C TRP A 310 26.14 14.49 -2.46
N GLN A 311 25.14 14.69 -3.30
CA GLN A 311 24.99 13.96 -4.55
C GLN A 311 25.68 14.78 -5.65
N ASP A 312 26.75 14.23 -6.22
CA ASP A 312 27.51 14.85 -7.30
C ASP A 312 28.03 16.27 -6.97
N GLU A 313 28.79 16.40 -5.88
CA GLU A 313 29.42 17.66 -5.42
C GLU A 313 30.16 18.42 -6.53
N ARG A 314 30.76 17.67 -7.46
CA ARG A 314 31.53 18.25 -8.57
C ARG A 314 30.64 18.98 -9.57
N ARG A 315 29.39 18.53 -9.73
CA ARG A 315 28.39 19.10 -10.63
C ARG A 315 27.72 20.35 -10.04
N PHE A 316 27.49 20.35 -8.72
CA PHE A 316 26.70 21.39 -8.02
C PHE A 316 27.51 22.30 -7.08
N LYS A 317 28.69 22.76 -7.51
CA LYS A 317 29.64 23.55 -6.69
C LYS A 317 29.04 24.80 -6.06
N VAL A 318 28.19 25.53 -6.80
CA VAL A 318 27.54 26.74 -6.30
C VAL A 318 26.55 26.41 -5.20
N THR A 319 25.78 25.34 -5.38
CA THR A 319 24.76 24.90 -4.42
C THR A 319 25.39 24.27 -3.18
N THR A 320 26.47 23.51 -3.33
CA THR A 320 27.20 22.91 -2.20
C THR A 320 28.06 23.93 -1.44
N GLY A 321 28.45 25.02 -2.10
CA GLY A 321 29.36 26.02 -1.54
C GLY A 321 30.81 25.53 -1.40
N LEU A 322 31.17 24.45 -2.12
CA LEU A 322 32.49 23.80 -2.09
C LEU A 322 33.42 24.22 -3.24
#